data_AF-A0A7Y6F5M9-F1
#
_entry.id   AF-A0A7Y6F5M9-F1
#
_cell.length_a   1.000
_cell.length_b   1.000
_cell.length_c   1.000
_cell.angle_alpha   90.00
_cell.angle_beta   90.00
_cell.angle_gamma   90.00
#
_symmetry.space_group_name_H-M   'P 1'
#
loop_
_entity.id
_entity.type
_entity.pdbx_description
1 polymer ?
#
loop_
_entity_poly.entity_id
_entity_poly.type
_entity_poly.pdbx_seq_one_letter_code
_entity_poly.pdbx_strand_id
1 'polypeptide(L)' 'MNAPEVFDQDDDGVVVLLRAEPDERDHEAVRTAGDLCPSASVVLQED' A
#
# COMPACT_ATOMS: atom_id res chain seq x y z
N MET A 1 -9.65 -0.57 -3.75
CA MET A 1 -8.20 -0.40 -3.51
C MET A 1 -8.06 0.19 -2.12
N ASN A 2 -7.26 -0.42 -1.23
CA ASN A 2 -6.95 0.16 0.08
C ASN A 2 -5.77 1.11 -0.06
N ALA A 3 -5.81 2.27 0.61
CA ALA A 3 -4.77 3.31 0.54
C ALA A 3 -4.39 3.77 -0.90
N PRO A 4 -5.35 4.25 -1.72
CA PRO A 4 -5.05 4.71 -3.09
C PRO A 4 -4.15 5.96 -3.15
N GLU A 5 -3.99 6.69 -2.04
CA GLU A 5 -3.05 7.82 -1.93
C GLU A 5 -1.60 7.36 -1.70
N VAL A 6 -1.39 6.06 -1.44
CA VAL A 6 -0.10 5.46 -1.06
C VAL A 6 0.35 4.43 -2.09
N PHE A 7 -0.58 3.67 -2.66
CA PHE A 7 -0.33 2.66 -3.67
C PHE A 7 -1.15 2.95 -4.92
N ASP A 8 -0.56 2.65 -6.07
CA ASP A 8 -1.25 2.58 -7.35
C ASP A 8 -1.02 1.20 -8.00
N GLN A 9 -1.79 0.88 -9.02
CA GLN A 9 -1.52 -0.26 -9.90
C GLN A 9 -1.43 0.24 -11.33
N ASP A 10 -0.33 -0.11 -12.02
CA ASP A 10 -0.19 0.18 -13.43
C ASP A 10 -1.08 -0.73 -14.30
N ASP A 11 -1.06 -0.48 -15.61
CA ASP A 11 -1.86 -1.23 -16.59
C ASP A 11 -1.50 -2.73 -16.66
N ASP A 12 -0.31 -3.11 -16.18
CA ASP A 12 0.17 -4.49 -16.09
C ASP A 12 -0.15 -5.14 -14.74
N GLY A 13 -0.81 -4.42 -13.83
CA GLY A 13 -1.19 -4.90 -12.50
C GLY A 13 -0.05 -4.89 -11.49
N VAL A 14 1.05 -4.20 -11.79
CA VAL A 14 2.18 -4.03 -10.86
C VAL A 14 1.83 -2.94 -9.85
N VAL A 15 1.97 -3.27 -8.56
CA VAL A 15 1.76 -2.29 -7.48
C VAL A 15 2.92 -1.32 -7.44
N VAL A 16 2.61 -0.03 -7.53
CA VAL A 16 3.57 1.08 -7.44
C VAL A 16 3.39 1.79 -6.11
N LEU A 17 4.51 2.10 -5.44
CA LEU A 17 4.52 2.91 -4.22
C LEU A 17 4.52 4.40 -4.58
N LEU A 18 3.43 5.10 -4.29
CA LEU A 18 3.29 6.54 -4.50
C LEU A 18 3.90 7.36 -3.36
N ARG A 19 3.83 6.85 -2.12
CA ARG A 19 4.29 7.54 -0.91
C ARG A 19 4.93 6.58 0.08
N ALA A 20 6.24 6.69 0.29
CA ALA A 20 6.98 5.82 1.20
C ALA A 20 6.69 6.09 2.69
N GLU A 21 6.40 7.34 3.03
CA GLU A 21 6.07 7.78 4.39
C GLU A 21 4.62 8.30 4.38
N PRO A 22 3.62 7.41 4.56
CA PRO A 22 2.22 7.80 4.55
C PRO A 22 1.84 8.62 5.79
N ASP A 23 0.89 9.55 5.60
CA ASP A 23 0.33 10.34 6.70
C ASP A 23 -0.37 9.40 7.70
N GLU A 24 -0.42 9.78 8.99
CA GLU A 24 -1.05 8.96 10.06
C GLU A 24 -2.49 8.54 9.73
N ARG A 25 -3.22 9.40 9.02
CA ARG A 25 -4.60 9.13 8.57
C ARG A 25 -4.72 7.93 7.63
N ASP A 26 -3.63 7.58 6.94
CA ASP A 26 -3.59 6.52 5.92
C ASP A 26 -3.07 5.20 6.51
N HIS A 27 -2.51 5.18 7.72
CA HIS A 27 -1.85 4.01 8.31
C HIS A 27 -2.74 2.77 8.42
N GLU A 28 -4.01 2.93 8.79
CA GLU A 28 -4.96 1.79 8.84
C GLU A 28 -5.20 1.20 7.44
N ALA A 29 -5.35 2.07 6.45
CA ALA A 29 -5.58 1.65 5.08
C ALA A 29 -4.33 0.95 4.50
N VAL A 30 -3.13 1.41 4.84
CA VAL A 30 -1.86 0.78 4.45
C VAL A 30 -1.71 -0.60 5.08
N ARG A 31 -1.99 -0.75 6.38
CA ARG A 31 -2.00 -2.07 7.04
C ARG A 31 -2.98 -3.03 6.37
N THR A 32 -4.19 -2.56 6.12
CA THR A 32 -5.22 -3.34 5.42
C THR A 32 -4.79 -3.73 3.99
N ALA A 33 -4.07 -2.86 3.28
CA ALA A 33 -3.53 -3.16 1.95
C ALA A 33 -2.49 -4.29 1.99
N GLY A 34 -1.59 -4.28 2.98
CA GLY A 34 -0.62 -5.35 3.21
C GLY A 34 -1.29 -6.68 3.57
N ASP A 35 -2.18 -6.67 4.56
CA ASP A 35 -2.86 -7.87 5.06
C ASP A 35 -3.71 -8.59 4.00
N LEU A 36 -4.32 -7.83 3.10
CA LEU A 36 -5.16 -8.36 2.03
C LEU A 36 -4.39 -8.66 0.74
N CYS A 37 -3.10 -8.38 0.66
CA CYS A 37 -2.30 -8.55 -0.57
C CYS A 37 -2.02 -10.05 -0.85
N PRO A 38 -2.65 -10.68 -1.86
CA PRO A 38 -2.51 -12.12 -2.07
C PRO A 38 -1.11 -12.51 -2.57
N SER A 39 -0.44 -11.60 -3.25
CA SER A 39 0.91 -11.78 -3.78
C SER A 39 2.02 -11.40 -2.80
N ALA A 40 1.66 -10.90 -1.60
CA ALA A 40 2.60 -10.34 -0.63
C ALA A 40 3.53 -9.25 -1.21
N SER A 41 3.05 -8.50 -2.21
CA SER A 41 3.81 -7.43 -2.87
C SER A 41 3.87 -6.14 -2.05
N VAL A 42 2.95 -5.96 -1.10
CA VAL A 42 2.94 -4.83 -0.16
C VAL A 42 3.51 -5.30 1.17
N VAL A 43 4.62 -4.71 1.59
CA VAL A 43 5.29 -4.99 2.86
C VAL A 43 5.43 -3.69 3.63
N LEU A 44 5.09 -3.71 4.91
CA LEU A 44 5.19 -2.56 5.80
C LEU A 44 6.44 -2.69 6.68
N GLN A 45 7.08 -1.57 6.95
CA GLN A 45 8.14 -1.45 7.95
C GLN A 45 7.73 -0.37 8.94
N GLU A 46 7.85 -0.67 10.22
CA GLU A 46 7.56 0.24 11.33
C GLU A 46 8.87 0.43 12.11
N ASP A 47 9.23 1.68 12.41
CA ASP A 47 10.35 2.04 13.29
C ASP A 47 9.91 2.14 14.76
#